data_AF-A0A7Y5KJZ6-F1
#
_entry.id   AF-A0A7Y5KJZ6-F1
#
_cell.length_a   1.000
_cell.length_b   1.000
_cell.length_c   1.000
_cell.angle_alpha   90.00
_cell.angle_beta   90.00
_cell.angle_gamma   90.00
#
_symmetry.space_group_name_H-M   'P 1'
#
loop_
_entity.id
_entity.type
_entity.pdbx_description
1 polymer ?
#
loop_
_entity_poly.entity_id
_entity_poly.type
_entity_poly.pdbx_seq_one_letter_code
_entity_poly.pdbx_strand_id
1 'polypeptide(L)'
;MLDPLLAGGRAAPPRTLVDVLADVTARHPDAPALDDTRTVLTYAQLSEQAVRMAGELVGAGVRRGDRVGVRVPSGTIDLYVAILGILHAGAAYVPVDVDDPQERADLVFSEATVAA
;
A
#
# COMPACT_ATOMS: atom_id res chain seq x y z
N MET A 1 -7.28 -22.03 33.88
CA MET A 1 -5.93 -21.54 34.23
C MET A 1 -5.06 -21.81 33.01
N LEU A 2 -4.68 -20.76 32.26
CA LEU A 2 -3.84 -20.90 31.06
C LEU A 2 -2.41 -21.26 31.47
N ASP A 3 -1.78 -22.15 30.72
CA ASP A 3 -0.45 -22.71 30.97
C ASP A 3 0.63 -21.58 30.93
N PRO A 4 1.52 -21.43 31.93
CA PRO A 4 2.56 -20.40 31.94
C PRO A 4 3.51 -20.44 30.72
N LEU A 5 3.59 -21.59 30.03
CA LEU A 5 4.31 -21.75 28.77
C LEU A 5 3.68 -20.99 27.58
N LEU A 6 2.40 -20.60 27.67
CA LEU A 6 1.70 -19.77 26.68
C LEU A 6 1.72 -18.28 27.02
N ALA A 7 2.32 -17.89 28.16
CA ALA A 7 2.49 -16.48 28.51
C ALA A 7 3.67 -15.90 27.72
N GLY A 8 3.44 -15.62 26.43
CA GLY A 8 4.38 -14.83 25.63
C GLY A 8 4.61 -13.46 26.28
N GLY A 9 5.85 -12.95 26.20
CA GLY A 9 6.18 -11.61 26.66
C GLY A 9 5.30 -10.54 25.97
N ARG A 10 5.30 -9.32 26.50
CA ARG A 10 4.54 -8.22 25.88
C ARG A 10 4.93 -8.06 24.41
N ALA A 11 3.94 -8.17 23.53
CA ALA A 11 4.10 -7.84 22.12
C ALA A 11 4.61 -6.39 21.98
N ALA A 12 5.44 -6.15 20.98
CA ALA A 12 5.85 -4.82 20.61
C ALA A 12 4.62 -3.96 20.25
N PRO A 13 4.71 -2.62 20.34
CA PRO A 13 3.66 -1.73 19.86
C PRO A 13 3.29 -2.04 18.40
N PRO A 14 2.00 -1.95 18.03
CA PRO A 14 1.59 -2.20 16.65
C PRO A 14 2.23 -1.17 15.73
N ARG A 15 2.57 -1.63 14.52
CA ARG A 15 3.09 -0.79 13.43
C ARG A 15 2.30 -1.06 12.16
N THR A 16 2.13 -0.04 11.35
CA THR A 16 1.58 -0.12 10.00
C THR A 16 2.68 -0.46 8.99
N LEU A 17 2.28 -0.85 7.78
CA LEU A 17 3.25 -1.01 6.68
C LEU A 17 3.97 0.31 6.34
N VAL A 18 3.29 1.44 6.53
CA VAL A 18 3.88 2.78 6.36
C VAL A 18 4.98 3.04 7.37
N ASP A 19 4.78 2.66 8.63
CA ASP A 19 5.83 2.78 9.67
C ASP A 19 7.04 1.90 9.33
N VAL A 20 6.80 0.69 8.84
CA VAL A 20 7.86 -0.23 8.41
C VAL A 20 8.64 0.33 7.23
N LEU A 21 7.95 0.88 6.22
CA LEU A 21 8.59 1.48 5.05
C LEU A 21 9.46 2.67 5.47
N ALA A 22 8.92 3.57 6.30
CA ALA A 22 9.67 4.73 6.81
C ALA A 22 10.95 4.30 7.57
N ASP A 23 10.85 3.30 8.45
CA ASP A 23 11.98 2.76 9.20
C ASP A 23 13.05 2.15 8.28
N VAL A 24 12.65 1.44 7.21
CA VAL A 24 13.59 0.82 6.27
C VAL A 24 14.24 1.88 5.38
N THR A 25 13.46 2.83 4.87
CA THR A 25 13.98 3.95 4.05
C THR A 25 14.99 4.80 4.81
N ALA A 26 14.77 5.07 6.10
CA ALA A 26 15.72 5.81 6.92
C ALA A 26 17.06 5.06 7.10
N ARG A 27 17.04 3.73 7.15
CA ARG A 27 18.23 2.89 7.34
C ARG A 27 18.96 2.56 6.03
N HIS A 28 18.24 2.48 4.92
CA HIS A 28 18.74 1.98 3.64
C HIS A 28 18.25 2.81 2.45
N PRO A 29 18.42 4.15 2.44
CA PRO A 29 17.79 5.03 1.46
C PRO A 29 18.18 4.72 0.02
N ASP A 30 19.45 4.36 -0.21
CA ASP A 30 20.03 4.12 -1.53
C ASP A 30 19.98 2.64 -1.95
N ALA A 31 19.49 1.74 -1.09
CA ALA A 31 19.37 0.34 -1.43
C ALA A 31 18.22 0.09 -2.42
N PRO A 32 18.37 -0.83 -3.38
CA PRO A 32 17.29 -1.18 -4.30
C PRO A 32 16.10 -1.78 -3.53
N ALA A 33 14.91 -1.26 -3.82
CA ALA A 33 13.67 -1.63 -3.16
C ALA A 33 12.68 -2.34 -4.11
N LEU A 34 12.59 -1.86 -5.35
CA LEU A 34 11.62 -2.37 -6.32
C LEU A 34 12.22 -2.35 -7.73
N ASP A 35 12.11 -3.47 -8.44
CA ASP A 35 12.60 -3.65 -9.81
C ASP A 35 11.46 -4.22 -10.67
N ASP A 36 11.07 -3.50 -11.71
CA ASP A 36 10.06 -3.96 -12.69
C ASP A 36 10.69 -4.44 -14.01
N THR A 37 11.97 -4.77 -14.00
CA THR A 37 12.85 -5.13 -15.13
C THR A 37 13.23 -3.99 -16.06
N ARG A 38 12.59 -2.83 -15.94
CA ARG A 38 12.90 -1.62 -16.72
C ARG A 38 13.58 -0.56 -15.87
N THR A 39 13.14 -0.43 -14.63
CA THR A 39 13.63 0.55 -13.68
C THR A 39 13.76 -0.08 -12.31
N VAL A 40 14.80 0.33 -11.58
CA VAL A 40 15.00 -0.02 -10.17
C VAL A 40 14.83 1.25 -9.35
N LEU A 41 13.85 1.24 -8.44
CA LEU A 41 13.71 2.28 -7.43
C LEU A 41 14.51 1.91 -6.19
N THR A 42 15.19 2.90 -5.62
CA THR A 42 15.70 2.82 -4.26
C THR A 42 14.57 2.98 -3.24
N TYR A 43 14.81 2.63 -1.97
CA TYR A 43 13.83 2.86 -0.90
C TYR A 43 13.46 4.34 -0.75
N ALA A 44 14.41 5.26 -0.94
CA ALA A 44 14.13 6.70 -0.93
C ALA A 44 13.18 7.10 -2.06
N GLN A 45 13.44 6.63 -3.28
CA GLN A 45 12.61 6.94 -4.45
C GLN A 45 11.21 6.33 -4.35
N LEU A 46 11.10 5.07 -3.90
CA LEU A 46 9.83 4.40 -3.67
C LEU A 46 8.99 5.16 -2.62
N SER A 47 9.62 5.55 -1.50
CA SER A 47 8.94 6.30 -0.44
C SER A 47 8.50 7.68 -0.93
N GLU A 48 9.33 8.39 -1.71
CA GLU A 48 8.96 9.70 -2.26
C GLU A 48 7.76 9.60 -3.20
N GLN A 49 7.75 8.60 -4.09
CA GLN A 49 6.64 8.37 -5.00
C GLN A 49 5.36 7.96 -4.27
N ALA A 50 5.45 7.09 -3.26
CA ALA A 50 4.30 6.71 -2.44
C ALA A 50 3.71 7.92 -1.68
N VAL A 51 4.55 8.76 -1.08
CA VAL A 51 4.09 9.98 -0.39
C VAL A 51 3.46 10.98 -1.37
N ARG A 52 4.02 11.13 -2.58
CA ARG A 52 3.45 11.96 -3.64
C ARG A 52 2.05 11.48 -4.04
N MET A 53 1.92 10.19 -4.33
CA MET A 53 0.64 9.54 -4.64
C MET A 53 -0.39 9.72 -3.52
N ALA A 54 0.02 9.59 -2.26
CA ALA A 54 -0.85 9.87 -1.12
C ALA A 54 -1.36 11.31 -1.09
N GLY A 55 -0.49 12.28 -1.40
CA GLY A 55 -0.86 13.69 -1.53
C GLY A 55 -1.87 13.94 -2.65
N GLU A 56 -1.69 13.29 -3.80
CA GLU A 56 -2.61 13.34 -4.93
C GLU A 56 -3.99 12.78 -4.57
N LEU A 57 -4.04 11.60 -3.92
CA LEU A 57 -5.29 10.99 -3.44
C LEU A 57 -6.02 11.89 -2.43
N VAL A 58 -5.30 12.44 -1.45
CA VAL A 58 -5.89 13.36 -0.45
C VAL A 58 -6.42 14.63 -1.13
N GLY A 59 -5.69 15.15 -2.12
CA GLY A 59 -6.11 16.27 -2.97
C GLY A 59 -7.36 15.97 -3.81
N ALA A 60 -7.50 14.73 -4.28
CA ALA A 60 -8.68 14.23 -4.99
C ALA A 60 -9.88 13.95 -4.07
N GLY A 61 -9.70 14.04 -2.75
CA GLY A 61 -10.78 13.93 -1.77
C GLY A 61 -10.75 12.67 -0.91
N VAL A 62 -9.81 11.75 -1.12
CA VAL A 62 -9.65 10.54 -0.30
C VAL A 62 -9.39 10.93 1.17
N ARG A 63 -10.05 10.22 2.08
CA ARG A 63 -9.95 10.37 3.52
C ARG A 63 -9.53 9.07 4.18
N ARG A 64 -9.07 9.18 5.43
CA ARG A 64 -8.73 8.02 6.24
C ARG A 64 -9.93 7.10 6.39
N GLY A 65 -9.73 5.81 6.16
CA GLY A 65 -10.78 4.79 6.20
C GLY A 65 -11.55 4.60 4.89
N ASP A 66 -11.32 5.44 3.88
CA ASP A 66 -11.88 5.23 2.55
C ASP A 66 -11.26 3.98 1.90
N ARG A 67 -11.91 3.50 0.84
CA ARG A 67 -11.45 2.40 0.00
C ARG A 67 -11.15 2.93 -1.39
N VAL A 68 -9.99 2.59 -1.93
CA VAL A 68 -9.54 3.06 -3.26
C VAL A 68 -9.34 1.85 -4.17
N GLY A 69 -9.96 1.86 -5.34
CA GLY A 69 -9.86 0.82 -6.34
C GLY A 69 -8.47 0.83 -7.00
N VAL A 70 -7.87 -0.35 -7.16
CA VAL A 70 -6.58 -0.51 -7.83
C VAL A 70 -6.74 -1.55 -8.93
N ARG A 71 -6.56 -1.11 -10.18
CA ARG A 71 -6.54 -1.97 -11.37
C ARG A 71 -5.36 -1.60 -12.25
N VAL A 72 -4.18 -2.06 -11.83
CA VAL A 72 -2.88 -1.77 -12.45
C VAL A 72 -2.17 -3.12 -12.70
N PRO A 73 -1.45 -3.30 -13.82
CA PRO A 73 -0.82 -4.58 -14.13
C PRO A 73 0.15 -5.04 -13.03
N SER A 74 0.07 -6.32 -12.70
CA SER A 74 0.98 -6.96 -11.74
C SER A 74 2.44 -6.83 -12.16
N GLY A 75 3.34 -6.66 -11.18
CA GLY A 75 4.78 -6.58 -11.42
C GLY A 75 5.28 -5.22 -11.93
N THR A 76 4.42 -4.21 -12.01
CA THR A 76 4.81 -2.84 -12.35
C THR A 76 5.13 -2.02 -11.11
N ILE A 77 6.04 -1.05 -11.23
CA ILE A 77 6.29 -0.06 -10.17
C ILE A 77 4.99 0.68 -9.80
N ASP A 78 4.19 1.04 -10.79
CA ASP A 78 2.95 1.81 -10.61
C ASP A 78 1.96 1.12 -9.66
N LEU A 79 1.83 -0.22 -9.73
CA LEU A 79 0.97 -0.97 -8.84
C LEU A 79 1.40 -0.80 -7.38
N TYR A 80 2.69 -0.97 -7.09
CA TYR A 80 3.19 -0.89 -5.72
C TYR A 80 3.22 0.54 -5.19
N VAL A 81 3.50 1.53 -6.05
CA VAL A 81 3.38 2.95 -5.69
C VAL A 81 1.93 3.31 -5.36
N ALA A 82 0.96 2.84 -6.14
CA ALA A 82 -0.47 3.04 -5.86
C ALA A 82 -0.87 2.43 -4.51
N ILE A 83 -0.51 1.16 -4.26
CA ILE A 83 -0.80 0.48 -2.98
C ILE A 83 -0.20 1.26 -1.80
N LEU A 84 1.10 1.58 -1.87
CA LEU A 84 1.76 2.29 -0.77
C LEU A 84 1.21 3.70 -0.59
N GLY A 85 0.87 4.41 -1.67
CA GLY A 85 0.26 5.73 -1.62
C GLY A 85 -1.13 5.72 -0.96
N ILE A 86 -1.98 4.73 -1.29
CA ILE A 86 -3.29 4.53 -0.65
C ILE A 86 -3.12 4.30 0.85
N LEU A 87 -2.17 3.44 1.25
CA LEU A 87 -1.88 3.17 2.66
C LEU A 87 -1.33 4.41 3.38
N HIS A 88 -0.46 5.19 2.73
CA HIS A 88 0.04 6.47 3.25
C HIS A 88 -1.08 7.50 3.45
N ALA A 89 -2.09 7.53 2.57
CA ALA A 89 -3.31 8.33 2.74
C ALA A 89 -4.18 7.86 3.92
N GLY A 90 -3.89 6.68 4.48
CA GLY A 90 -4.66 6.04 5.54
C GLY A 90 -5.95 5.40 5.04
N ALA A 91 -6.02 5.09 3.74
CA ALA A 91 -7.11 4.38 3.09
C ALA A 91 -6.73 2.90 2.86
N ALA A 92 -7.72 2.09 2.50
CA ALA A 92 -7.54 0.69 2.12
C ALA A 92 -7.59 0.55 0.60
N TYR A 93 -6.72 -0.26 0.01
CA TYR A 93 -6.77 -0.56 -1.42
C TYR A 93 -7.70 -1.74 -1.70
N VAL A 94 -8.39 -1.72 -2.83
CA VAL A 94 -9.27 -2.79 -3.31
C VAL A 94 -8.73 -3.25 -4.68
N PRO A 95 -8.01 -4.39 -4.75
CA PRO A 95 -7.37 -4.83 -5.98
C PRO A 95 -8.36 -5.56 -6.90
N VAL A 96 -8.27 -5.28 -8.20
CA VAL A 96 -8.88 -6.07 -9.28
C VAL A 96 -7.83 -6.25 -10.37
N ASP A 97 -7.75 -7.45 -10.95
CA ASP A 97 -6.80 -7.71 -12.01
C ASP A 97 -7.15 -6.91 -13.28
N VAL A 98 -6.12 -6.50 -14.04
CA VAL A 98 -6.31 -5.86 -15.34
C VAL A 98 -6.84 -6.83 -16.38
N ASP A 99 -6.53 -8.12 -16.25
CA ASP A 99 -6.95 -9.18 -17.16
C ASP A 99 -8.40 -9.65 -16.89
N ASP A 100 -8.97 -9.27 -15.74
CA ASP A 100 -10.38 -9.51 -15.45
C ASP A 100 -11.29 -8.61 -16.33
N PRO A 101 -12.47 -9.09 -16.74
CA PRO A 101 -13.47 -8.27 -17.45
C PRO A 101 -13.87 -7.01 -16.66
N GLN A 102 -14.29 -5.96 -17.38
CA GLN A 102 -14.71 -4.71 -16.75
C GLN A 102 -15.84 -4.90 -15.74
N GLU A 103 -16.79 -5.79 -16.04
CA GLU A 103 -17.93 -6.10 -15.17
C GLU A 103 -17.48 -6.65 -13.82
N ARG A 104 -16.34 -7.35 -13.76
CA ARG A 104 -15.76 -7.85 -12.51
C ARG A 104 -15.26 -6.70 -11.65
N ALA A 105 -14.59 -5.72 -12.26
CA ALA A 105 -14.13 -4.52 -11.56
C ALA A 105 -15.30 -3.71 -11.02
N ASP A 106 -16.32 -3.48 -11.84
CA ASP A 106 -17.51 -2.71 -11.46
C ASP A 106 -18.23 -3.38 -10.27
N LEU A 107 -18.40 -4.70 -10.31
CA LEU A 107 -18.97 -5.47 -9.21
C LEU A 107 -18.14 -5.34 -7.93
N VAL A 108 -16.83 -5.59 -8.00
CA VAL A 108 -15.95 -5.57 -6.82
C VAL A 108 -15.90 -4.18 -6.20
N PHE A 109 -15.75 -3.13 -7.00
CA PHE A 109 -15.66 -1.75 -6.51
C PHE A 109 -16.98 -1.26 -5.92
N SER A 110 -18.12 -1.67 -6.49
CA SER A 110 -19.44 -1.40 -5.94
C SER A 110 -19.64 -2.07 -4.57
N GLU A 111 -19.42 -3.39 -4.48
CA GLU A 111 -19.55 -4.16 -3.23
C GLU A 111 -18.61 -3.65 -2.14
N ALA A 112 -17.39 -3.30 -2.54
CA ALA A 112 -16.39 -2.72 -1.65
C ALA A 112 -16.60 -1.22 -1.42
N THR A 113 -17.68 -0.58 -1.92
CA THR A 113 -17.98 0.85 -1.71
C THR A 113 -16.73 1.73 -1.84
N VAL A 114 -16.05 1.59 -2.98
CA VAL A 114 -14.86 2.36 -3.35
C VAL A 114 -15.20 3.85 -3.50
N ALA A 115 -14.34 4.71 -2.97
CA ALA A 115 -14.48 6.17 -3.01
C ALA A 115 -13.73 6.81 -4.18
N ALA A 116 -12.70 6.14 -4.70
CA ALA A 116 -11.87 6.59 -5.81
C ALA A 116 -11.28 5.40 -6.57
#